data_AF-R1DAZ1-F1
#
_entry.id   AF-R1DAZ1-F1
#
_cell.length_a   1.000
_cell.length_b   1.000
_cell.length_c   1.000
_cell.angle_alpha   90.00
_cell.angle_beta   90.00
_cell.angle_gamma   90.00
#
_symmetry.space_group_name_H-M   'P 1'
#
loop_
_entity.id
_entity.type
_entity.pdbx_description
1 polymer ?
#
loop_
_entity_poly.entity_id
_entity_poly.type
_entity_poly.pdbx_seq_one_letter_code
_entity_poly.pdbx_strand_id
1 'polypeptide(L)'
;MAISPDLSDPLDDAKGGISLWGRWLQDRDEQVVLKLRVATGTKGRAVRVDFKSASLKVAVNAEVCMDGTLSAQVLPDECEWQLDDDAEGGRELVVTLRKASPGWWDRVLQQDAPISTKAFDEPPFMLGGMTDLQCAPPPALARGTTSLRTARAAAGTRACGTTSRG
;
A
#
# COMPACT_ATOMS: atom_id res chain seq x y z
N MET A 1 19.04 -20.03 -26.07
CA MET A 1 18.84 -20.03 -24.61
C MET A 1 17.73 -19.03 -24.34
N ALA A 2 16.52 -19.51 -24.10
CA ALA A 2 15.42 -18.65 -23.69
C ALA A 2 15.69 -18.29 -22.22
N ILE A 3 15.92 -17.00 -21.98
CA ILE A 3 15.76 -16.40 -20.66
C ILE A 3 14.30 -16.59 -20.29
N SER A 4 14.01 -17.65 -19.53
CA SER A 4 12.76 -17.74 -18.80
C SER A 4 12.63 -16.46 -17.99
N PRO A 5 11.59 -15.64 -18.17
CA PRO A 5 11.28 -14.65 -17.17
C PRO A 5 10.96 -15.47 -15.92
N ASP A 6 11.88 -15.39 -14.96
CA ASP A 6 11.66 -15.73 -13.57
C ASP A 6 10.45 -14.90 -13.12
N LEU A 7 9.25 -15.46 -13.35
CA LEU A 7 7.95 -14.97 -12.91
C LEU A 7 7.80 -15.23 -11.41
N SER A 8 8.81 -14.86 -10.65
CA SER A 8 8.60 -14.49 -9.26
C SER A 8 8.09 -13.05 -9.35
N ASP A 9 6.77 -12.87 -9.48
CA ASP A 9 6.16 -11.55 -9.38
C ASP A 9 6.79 -10.83 -8.18
N PRO A 10 7.41 -9.64 -8.36
CA PRO A 10 8.09 -8.96 -7.26
C PRO A 10 7.07 -8.78 -6.16
N LEU A 11 7.40 -9.24 -4.96
CA LEU A 11 6.52 -9.15 -3.79
C LEU A 11 6.02 -7.71 -3.68
N ASP A 12 4.78 -7.48 -4.08
CA ASP A 12 4.28 -6.13 -4.28
C ASP A 12 4.09 -5.47 -2.91
N ASP A 13 4.93 -4.48 -2.60
CA ASP A 13 4.98 -3.85 -1.28
C ASP A 13 3.64 -3.18 -0.87
N ALA A 14 2.69 -3.03 -1.81
CA ALA A 14 1.38 -2.45 -1.53
C ALA A 14 0.40 -3.43 -0.88
N LYS A 15 0.65 -4.74 -0.92
CA LYS A 15 -0.30 -5.78 -0.47
C LYS A 15 -0.05 -6.21 0.96
N GLY A 16 -0.17 -5.26 1.88
CA GLY A 16 0.19 -5.44 3.28
C GLY A 16 -0.61 -4.59 4.26
N GLY A 17 -0.23 -4.65 5.53
CA GLY A 17 -0.86 -3.91 6.62
C GLY A 17 0.12 -3.44 7.68
N ILE A 18 -0.36 -2.58 8.57
CA ILE A 18 0.37 -2.14 9.77
C ILE A 18 -0.39 -2.69 10.98
N SER A 19 0.36 -3.32 11.87
CA SER A 19 -0.11 -3.87 13.13
C SER A 19 0.62 -3.20 14.30
N LEU A 20 0.22 -3.54 15.53
CA LEU A 20 0.82 -3.03 16.76
C LEU A 20 2.30 -3.43 16.91
N TRP A 21 2.69 -4.59 16.39
CA TRP A 21 4.06 -5.11 16.48
C TRP A 21 4.97 -4.69 15.31
N GLY A 22 4.41 -4.13 14.23
CA GLY A 22 5.19 -3.78 13.04
C GLY A 22 4.35 -3.69 11.77
N ARG A 23 5.01 -3.84 10.63
CA ARG A 23 4.37 -3.87 9.31
C ARG A 23 4.48 -5.26 8.71
N TRP A 24 3.61 -5.60 7.79
CA TRP A 24 3.68 -6.88 7.09
C TRP A 24 3.19 -6.76 5.67
N LEU A 25 3.66 -7.65 4.82
CA LEU A 25 3.41 -7.72 3.39
C LEU A 25 3.05 -9.17 3.07
N GLN A 26 2.22 -9.38 2.06
CA GLN A 26 1.90 -10.72 1.60
C GLN A 26 1.80 -10.74 0.09
N ASP A 27 2.15 -11.89 -0.47
CA ASP A 27 1.76 -12.24 -1.83
C ASP A 27 0.38 -12.94 -1.82
N ARG A 28 -0.25 -13.15 -2.98
CA ARG A 28 -1.46 -13.97 -3.10
C ARG A 28 -1.15 -15.46 -2.99
N ASP A 29 -0.12 -15.90 -3.68
CA ASP A 29 0.14 -17.30 -3.95
C ASP A 29 0.83 -17.96 -2.76
N GLU A 30 1.94 -17.39 -2.29
CA GLU A 30 2.90 -18.25 -1.58
C GLU A 30 3.50 -17.69 -0.29
N GLN A 31 3.74 -16.39 -0.13
CA GLN A 31 4.53 -15.89 1.00
C GLN A 31 3.91 -14.71 1.75
N VAL A 32 4.30 -14.56 3.02
CA VAL A 32 3.96 -13.44 3.90
C VAL A 32 5.23 -12.98 4.60
N VAL A 33 5.58 -11.70 4.49
CA VAL A 33 6.77 -11.10 5.09
C VAL A 33 6.35 -10.14 6.19
N LEU A 34 6.80 -10.38 7.42
CA LEU A 34 6.57 -9.54 8.58
C LEU A 34 7.84 -8.75 8.86
N LYS A 35 7.72 -7.45 9.13
CA LYS A 35 8.82 -6.53 9.40
C LYS A 35 8.57 -5.86 10.74
N LEU A 36 9.33 -6.27 11.75
CA LEU A 36 9.21 -5.80 13.13
C LEU A 36 10.40 -4.92 13.47
N ARG A 37 10.15 -3.70 13.94
CA ARG A 37 11.21 -2.83 14.46
C ARG A 37 11.65 -3.34 15.83
N VAL A 38 12.92 -3.65 15.98
CA VAL A 38 13.51 -4.11 17.24
C VAL A 38 14.54 -3.11 17.76
N ALA A 39 14.87 -3.23 19.05
CA ALA A 39 15.83 -2.32 19.69
C ALA A 39 17.23 -2.43 19.05
N THR A 40 17.89 -1.28 18.95
CA THR A 40 19.25 -1.15 18.40
C THR A 40 20.22 -1.95 19.26
N GLY A 41 20.91 -2.92 18.66
CA GLY A 41 21.78 -3.87 19.38
C GLY A 41 21.16 -5.24 19.69
N THR A 42 19.90 -5.50 19.33
CA THR A 42 19.32 -6.85 19.34
C THR A 42 20.17 -7.76 18.47
N LYS A 43 20.68 -8.87 19.00
CA LYS A 43 21.44 -9.87 18.21
C LYS A 43 20.55 -11.04 17.87
N GLY A 44 20.86 -11.79 16.80
CA GLY A 44 20.12 -13.01 16.44
C GLY A 44 20.00 -14.02 17.59
N ARG A 45 20.97 -14.08 18.51
CA ARG A 45 20.91 -14.93 19.72
C ARG A 45 19.81 -14.53 20.72
N ALA A 46 19.39 -13.26 20.69
CA ALA A 46 18.32 -12.74 21.53
C ALA A 46 16.94 -12.90 20.89
N VAL A 47 16.88 -13.31 19.62
CA VAL A 47 15.64 -13.56 18.88
C VAL A 47 15.30 -15.05 18.99
N ARG A 48 14.07 -15.34 19.38
CA ARG A 48 13.48 -16.67 19.31
C ARG A 48 12.20 -16.60 18.52
N VAL A 49 12.15 -17.30 17.40
CA VAL A 49 10.96 -17.45 16.57
C VAL A 49 10.56 -18.92 16.59
N ASP A 50 9.33 -19.19 17.04
CA ASP A 50 8.73 -20.52 17.05
C ASP A 50 7.64 -20.55 15.97
N PHE A 51 7.94 -21.22 14.86
CA PHE A 51 7.02 -21.39 13.75
C PHE A 51 6.18 -22.64 13.97
N LYS A 52 4.86 -22.49 13.97
CA LYS A 52 3.92 -23.61 13.95
C LYS A 52 2.99 -23.47 12.77
N SER A 53 2.41 -24.60 12.36
CA SER A 53 1.52 -24.66 11.20
C SER A 53 0.34 -23.69 11.26
N ALA A 54 -0.14 -23.34 12.45
CA ALA A 54 -1.26 -22.40 12.65
C ALA A 54 -1.00 -21.37 13.76
N SER A 55 0.24 -21.23 14.22
CA SER A 55 0.57 -20.30 15.31
C SER A 55 1.99 -19.79 15.18
N LEU A 56 2.20 -18.54 15.57
CA LEU A 56 3.51 -17.91 15.52
C LEU A 56 3.80 -17.27 16.86
N LYS A 57 5.00 -17.55 17.38
CA LYS A 57 5.51 -16.88 18.57
C LYS A 57 6.86 -16.27 18.26
N VAL A 58 6.97 -14.95 18.44
CA VAL A 58 8.20 -14.19 18.28
C VAL A 58 8.54 -13.56 19.63
N ALA A 59 9.70 -13.92 20.15
CA ALA A 59 10.26 -13.32 21.35
C ALA A 59 11.62 -12.69 21.06
N VAL A 60 11.79 -11.44 21.45
CA VAL A 60 13.01 -10.64 21.24
C VAL A 60 13.52 -10.17 22.60
N ASN A 61 14.79 -10.44 22.92
CA ASN A 61 15.39 -10.14 24.23
C ASN A 61 14.57 -10.72 25.42
N ALA A 62 14.00 -11.91 25.23
CA ALA A 62 13.09 -12.57 26.19
C ALA A 62 11.73 -11.89 26.44
N GLU A 63 11.41 -10.84 25.69
CA GLU A 63 10.07 -10.24 25.64
C GLU A 63 9.28 -10.82 24.47
N VAL A 64 8.03 -11.22 24.72
CA VAL A 64 7.16 -11.79 23.68
C VAL A 64 6.52 -10.66 22.90
N CYS A 65 7.06 -10.36 21.72
CA CYS A 65 6.53 -9.30 20.84
C CYS A 65 5.29 -9.77 20.07
N MET A 66 5.24 -11.04 19.67
CA MET A 66 4.07 -11.65 19.03
C MET A 66 3.81 -13.03 19.62
N ASP A 67 2.55 -13.27 19.97
CA ASP A 67 2.04 -14.59 20.34
C ASP A 67 0.61 -14.69 19.85
N GLY A 68 0.36 -15.56 18.88
CA GLY A 68 -0.99 -15.71 18.36
C GLY A 68 -1.18 -16.82 17.35
N THR A 69 -2.45 -17.11 17.10
CA THR A 69 -2.91 -18.02 16.06
C THR A 69 -2.96 -17.31 14.72
N LEU A 70 -2.38 -17.94 13.70
CA LEU A 70 -2.38 -17.46 12.32
C LEU A 70 -3.77 -17.63 11.69
N SER A 71 -4.09 -16.78 10.72
CA SER A 71 -5.38 -16.86 10.02
C SER A 71 -5.52 -18.08 9.11
N ALA A 72 -4.41 -18.54 8.54
CA ALA A 72 -4.35 -19.73 7.70
C ALA A 72 -3.12 -20.58 8.05
N GLN A 73 -3.08 -21.79 7.48
CA GLN A 73 -1.97 -22.69 7.69
C GLN A 73 -0.72 -22.25 6.92
N VAL A 74 0.44 -22.38 7.56
CA VAL A 74 1.76 -22.12 6.99
C VAL A 74 2.61 -23.38 7.03
N LEU A 75 3.66 -23.39 6.22
CA LEU A 75 4.67 -24.44 6.17
C LEU A 75 5.85 -24.02 7.06
N PRO A 76 5.92 -24.48 8.33
CA PRO A 76 6.96 -24.05 9.25
C PRO A 76 8.37 -24.43 8.79
N ASP A 77 8.52 -25.51 8.03
CA ASP A 77 9.79 -25.94 7.42
C ASP A 77 10.33 -24.94 6.38
N GLU A 78 9.44 -24.20 5.70
CA GLU A 78 9.81 -23.17 4.71
C GLU A 78 9.77 -21.76 5.28
N CYS A 79 9.53 -21.60 6.60
CA CYS A 79 9.56 -20.30 7.24
C CYS A 79 10.99 -19.93 7.65
N GLU A 80 11.39 -18.70 7.38
CA GLU A 80 12.69 -18.17 7.75
C GLU A 80 12.56 -16.80 8.42
N TRP A 81 13.58 -16.42 9.18
CA TRP A 81 13.67 -15.08 9.75
C TRP A 81 15.08 -14.54 9.59
N GLN A 82 15.15 -13.23 9.40
CA GLN A 82 16.35 -12.49 9.08
C GLN A 82 16.33 -11.21 9.91
N LEU A 83 17.50 -10.72 10.29
CA LEU A 83 17.62 -9.53 11.11
C LEU A 83 18.45 -8.50 10.35
N ASP A 84 17.75 -7.53 9.78
CA ASP A 84 18.30 -6.47 8.96
C ASP A 84 18.66 -5.25 9.82
N ASP A 85 19.72 -4.55 9.46
CA ASP A 85 20.12 -3.29 10.11
C ASP A 85 19.67 -2.14 9.20
N ASP A 86 18.73 -1.34 9.69
CA ASP A 86 18.20 -0.19 8.98
C ASP A 86 19.26 0.92 8.92
N ALA A 87 19.30 1.64 7.80
CA ALA A 87 20.31 2.66 7.53
C ALA A 87 20.34 3.80 8.57
N GLU A 88 19.23 4.05 9.29
CA GLU A 88 19.15 5.06 10.36
C GLU A 88 19.65 4.56 11.72
N GLY A 89 20.32 3.40 11.75
CA GLY A 89 20.80 2.76 12.97
C GLY A 89 19.71 2.01 13.74
N GLY A 90 18.53 1.83 13.12
CA GLY A 90 17.48 0.94 13.58
C GLY A 90 17.80 -0.52 13.25
N ARG A 91 17.10 -1.47 13.87
CA ARG A 91 17.22 -2.88 13.50
C ARG A 91 15.83 -3.46 13.24
N GLU A 92 15.67 -4.21 12.16
CA GLU A 92 14.38 -4.74 11.72
C GLU A 92 14.45 -6.27 11.62
N LEU A 93 13.56 -6.96 12.33
CA LEU A 93 13.37 -8.39 12.22
C LEU A 93 12.38 -8.67 11.09
N VAL A 94 12.89 -9.27 10.02
CA VAL A 94 12.14 -9.68 8.84
C VAL A 94 11.82 -11.17 8.97
N VAL A 95 10.56 -11.53 9.07
CA VAL A 95 10.10 -12.92 9.17
C VAL A 95 9.35 -13.28 7.90
N THR A 96 9.86 -14.24 7.15
CA THR A 96 9.25 -14.75 5.93
C THR A 96 8.52 -16.05 6.24
N LEU A 97 7.20 -16.03 6.10
CA LEU A 97 6.33 -17.19 6.26
C LEU A 97 5.90 -17.70 4.89
N ARG A 98 5.86 -19.02 4.75
CA ARG A 98 5.35 -19.70 3.57
C ARG A 98 3.92 -20.18 3.82
N LYS A 99 2.99 -19.80 2.95
CA LYS A 99 1.59 -20.21 3.04
C LYS A 99 1.43 -21.63 2.51
N ALA A 100 0.64 -22.43 3.22
CA ALA A 100 0.29 -23.78 2.77
C ALA A 100 -0.84 -23.78 1.73
N SER A 101 -1.59 -22.68 1.63
CA SER A 101 -2.68 -22.52 0.67
C SER A 101 -2.71 -21.10 0.13
N PRO A 102 -2.91 -20.93 -1.20
CA PRO A 102 -2.99 -19.61 -1.81
C PRO A 102 -4.25 -18.88 -1.35
N GLY A 103 -4.13 -17.59 -1.10
CA GLY A 103 -5.24 -16.77 -0.60
C GLY A 103 -4.79 -15.48 0.09
N TRP A 104 -5.68 -14.49 0.05
CA TRP A 104 -5.51 -13.22 0.74
C TRP A 104 -5.81 -13.36 2.22
N TRP A 105 -4.87 -12.94 3.06
CA TRP A 105 -5.07 -12.89 4.50
C TRP A 105 -5.65 -11.52 4.88
N ASP A 106 -6.80 -11.49 5.53
CA ASP A 106 -7.34 -10.25 6.11
C ASP A 106 -6.58 -9.83 7.37
N ARG A 107 -5.86 -10.74 8.02
CA ARG A 107 -5.06 -10.45 9.20
C ARG A 107 -3.93 -11.47 9.34
N VAL A 108 -2.83 -11.10 10.00
CA VAL A 108 -1.73 -12.03 10.28
C VAL A 108 -2.07 -12.93 11.45
N LEU A 109 -2.43 -12.31 12.58
CA LEU A 109 -2.89 -13.00 13.78
C LEU A 109 -4.39 -12.79 13.94
N GLN A 110 -5.10 -13.76 14.50
CA GLN A 110 -6.55 -13.64 14.71
C GLN A 110 -6.95 -12.42 15.58
N GLN A 111 -6.07 -12.03 16.50
CA GLN A 111 -6.21 -10.88 17.39
C GLN A 111 -5.92 -9.52 16.73
N ASP A 112 -5.34 -9.52 15.52
CA ASP A 112 -4.98 -8.30 14.82
C ASP A 112 -6.16 -7.66 14.09
N ALA A 113 -6.04 -6.36 13.78
CA ALA A 113 -7.06 -5.65 13.05
C ALA A 113 -7.20 -6.18 11.61
N PRO A 114 -8.42 -6.50 11.15
CA PRO A 114 -8.62 -6.95 9.78
C PRO A 114 -8.35 -5.81 8.78
N ILE A 115 -7.58 -6.11 7.73
CA ILE A 115 -7.35 -5.24 6.59
C ILE A 115 -8.38 -5.48 5.48
N SER A 116 -8.74 -4.42 4.76
CA SER A 116 -9.66 -4.54 3.63
C SER A 116 -8.92 -5.05 2.39
N THR A 117 -9.03 -6.36 2.12
CA THR A 117 -8.34 -7.02 0.99
C THR A 117 -8.98 -6.78 -0.38
N LYS A 118 -10.11 -6.05 -0.43
CA LYS A 118 -10.88 -5.82 -1.66
C LYS A 118 -10.16 -4.97 -2.71
N ALA A 119 -9.17 -4.16 -2.31
CA ALA A 119 -8.40 -3.31 -3.22
C ALA A 119 -7.20 -4.03 -3.87
N PHE A 120 -6.88 -5.26 -3.45
CA PHE A 120 -5.67 -5.96 -3.89
C PHE A 120 -5.83 -6.77 -5.17
N ASP A 121 -7.06 -7.16 -5.53
CA ASP A 121 -7.36 -7.90 -6.77
C ASP A 121 -7.71 -6.96 -7.94
N GLU A 122 -7.88 -5.66 -7.67
CA GLU A 122 -8.09 -4.69 -8.73
C GLU A 122 -6.77 -4.60 -9.52
N PRO A 123 -6.75 -4.97 -10.81
CA PRO A 123 -5.55 -4.80 -11.62
C PRO A 123 -5.11 -3.35 -11.46
N PRO A 124 -3.79 -3.04 -11.47
CA PRO A 124 -3.37 -1.65 -11.56
C PRO A 124 -4.23 -1.07 -12.67
N PHE A 125 -4.94 0.03 -12.39
CA PHE A 125 -5.67 0.74 -13.41
C PHE A 125 -4.62 1.04 -14.46
N MET A 126 -4.54 0.17 -15.45
CA MET A 126 -3.79 0.38 -16.66
C MET A 126 -4.56 1.53 -17.21
N LEU A 127 -4.03 2.73 -16.99
CA LEU A 127 -4.61 3.99 -17.39
C LEU A 127 -4.79 3.89 -18.90
N GLY A 128 -5.94 3.34 -19.28
CA GLY A 128 -6.38 3.20 -20.64
C GLY A 128 -6.58 4.61 -21.12
N GLY A 129 -5.81 4.99 -22.14
CA GLY A 129 -5.97 6.27 -22.81
C GLY A 129 -4.78 7.17 -22.60
N MET A 130 -3.73 6.88 -23.34
CA MET A 130 -3.09 7.93 -24.13
C MET A 130 -4.16 8.50 -25.09
N THR A 131 -5.10 9.28 -24.57
CA THR A 131 -5.88 10.20 -25.39
C THR A 131 -4.99 11.42 -25.55
N ASP A 132 -4.43 11.49 -26.75
CA ASP A 132 -4.03 12.70 -27.46
C ASP A 132 -3.51 13.86 -26.60
N LEU A 133 -2.19 14.03 -26.65
CA LEU A 133 -1.55 15.34 -26.52
C LEU A 133 -2.05 16.26 -27.66
N GLN A 134 -3.29 16.73 -27.57
CA GLN A 134 -3.65 18.07 -28.00
C GLN A 134 -3.85 18.91 -26.75
N CYS A 135 -2.71 19.36 -26.26
CA CYS A 135 -2.57 20.53 -25.42
C CYS A 135 -3.38 21.67 -26.05
N ALA A 136 -4.59 21.91 -25.55
CA ALA A 136 -5.20 23.21 -25.71
C ALA A 136 -4.32 24.22 -24.96
N PRO A 137 -3.74 25.23 -25.62
CA PRO A 137 -2.91 26.19 -24.93
C PRO A 137 -3.76 26.96 -23.88
N PRO A 138 -3.22 27.22 -22.68
CA PRO A 138 -3.94 27.99 -21.66
C PRO A 138 -4.19 29.43 -22.15
N PRO A 139 -5.28 30.08 -21.71
CA PRO A 139 -5.57 31.46 -22.06
C PRO A 139 -4.51 32.38 -21.44
N ALA A 140 -3.55 32.81 -22.26
CA ALA A 140 -2.59 33.83 -21.86
C ALA A 140 -3.29 35.17 -21.69
N LEU A 141 -3.32 35.57 -20.43
CA LEU A 141 -3.66 36.87 -19.86
C LEU A 141 -3.43 38.05 -20.82
N ALA A 142 -4.44 38.90 -20.90
CA ALA A 142 -4.47 40.17 -21.61
C ALA A 142 -3.23 41.04 -21.33
N ARG A 143 -2.59 41.53 -22.39
CA ARG A 143 -1.83 42.78 -22.39
C ARG A 143 -2.46 43.71 -23.40
N GLY A 144 -3.05 44.79 -22.90
CA GLY A 144 -3.73 45.78 -23.71
C GLY A 144 -2.78 46.51 -24.67
N THR A 145 -3.36 47.11 -25.69
CA THR A 145 -3.20 48.55 -25.98
C THR A 145 -4.15 48.97 -27.11
N THR A 146 -4.83 50.07 -26.85
CA THR A 146 -5.21 51.10 -27.82
C THR A 146 -6.36 50.79 -28.79
N SER A 147 -7.54 51.24 -28.34
CA SER A 147 -8.44 52.15 -29.06
C SER A 147 -8.43 52.11 -30.59
N LEU A 148 -9.60 51.80 -31.16
CA LEU A 148 -10.22 52.76 -32.06
C LEU A 148 -11.73 52.79 -31.84
N ARG A 149 -12.22 54.01 -31.59
CA ARG A 149 -13.61 54.44 -31.58
C ARG A 149 -14.26 54.00 -32.91
N THR A 150 -15.54 53.68 -33.02
CA THR A 150 -16.60 54.69 -33.02
C THR A 150 -17.98 54.01 -32.96
N ALA A 151 -18.74 54.44 -31.96
CA ALA A 151 -20.19 54.59 -31.81
C ALA A 151 -21.19 53.90 -32.77
N ARG A 152 -22.28 53.37 -32.17
CA ARG A 152 -23.65 53.94 -32.19
C ARG A 152 -24.68 52.79 -32.22
N ALA A 153 -25.18 52.34 -31.07
CA ALA A 153 -26.38 52.83 -30.37
C ALA A 153 -27.71 52.52 -31.09
N ALA A 154 -28.43 51.51 -30.60
CA ALA A 154 -29.88 51.31 -30.62
C ALA A 154 -30.14 49.96 -29.92
N ALA A 155 -31.18 49.67 -29.15
CA ALA A 155 -32.28 50.37 -28.50
C ALA A 155 -33.01 49.26 -27.71
N GLY A 156 -33.80 49.61 -26.69
CA GLY A 156 -34.88 48.73 -26.21
C GLY A 156 -34.54 47.96 -24.93
N THR A 157 -34.87 48.43 -23.72
CA THR A 157 -36.22 48.50 -23.12
C THR A 157 -36.61 47.20 -22.39
N ARG A 158 -36.57 47.28 -21.05
CA ARG A 158 -37.53 46.73 -20.05
C ARG A 158 -37.64 45.19 -19.93
N ALA A 159 -38.04 44.59 -18.81
CA ALA A 159 -38.27 44.99 -17.42
C ALA A 159 -38.70 43.74 -16.63
N CYS A 160 -38.44 43.76 -15.31
CA CYS A 160 -39.37 43.43 -14.21
C CYS A 160 -39.87 41.98 -13.96
N GLY A 161 -39.96 41.65 -12.66
CA GLY A 161 -40.74 40.58 -12.04
C GLY A 161 -39.81 39.53 -11.40
N THR A 162 -39.38 39.61 -10.14
CA THR A 162 -40.09 39.67 -8.85
C THR A 162 -40.99 38.46 -8.57
N THR A 163 -40.82 37.89 -7.36
CA THR A 163 -41.63 36.89 -6.62
C THR A 163 -40.90 35.55 -6.49
N SER A 164 -40.23 35.17 -5.38
CA SER A 164 -40.57 35.07 -3.95
C SER A 164 -41.61 34.00 -3.59
N ARG A 165 -41.17 32.91 -2.96
CA ARG A 165 -41.84 32.17 -1.86
C ARG A 165 -40.95 30.99 -1.46
N GLY A 166 -40.69 30.68 -0.20
CA GLY A 166 -41.49 30.98 1.00
C GLY A 166 -42.53 29.90 1.17
#